data_AF-A0A1B6K0T4-F1
#
_entry.id   AF-A0A1B6K0T4-F1
#
_cell.length_a   1.000
_cell.length_b   1.000
_cell.length_c   1.000
_cell.angle_alpha   90.00
_cell.angle_beta   90.00
_cell.angle_gamma   90.00
#
_symmetry.space_group_name_H-M   'P 1'
#
loop_
_entity.id
_entity.type
_entity.pdbx_description
1 polymer ?
#
loop_
_entity_poly.entity_id
_entity_poly.type
_entity_poly.pdbx_seq_one_letter_code
_entity_poly.pdbx_strand_id
1 'polypeptide(L)'
;MLLLAVRLRWILCDISHSFSLRLAITVFTIVLVYTVAQVNVFTCRTETPCHPANITSATGDHRACPLPHYIVISCSLGYMAVAVFLRLPILIKCALLALMATVYILLIELSHINIFHCYDTRVQSVVPSHLLSVVYVLMLLLAVIIHGRQVE
;
A
#
# COMPACT_ATOMS: atom_id res chain seq x y z
N MET A 1 8.00 30.84 11.14
CA MET A 1 9.46 31.10 11.28
C MET A 1 10.21 31.24 9.94
N LEU A 2 9.82 30.56 8.85
CA LEU A 2 10.48 30.68 7.53
C LEU A 2 10.20 32.01 6.78
N LEU A 3 9.08 32.68 7.05
CA LEU A 3 8.69 33.91 6.37
C LEU A 3 9.57 35.13 6.71
N LEU A 4 10.23 35.13 7.87
CA LEU A 4 11.09 36.24 8.31
C LEU A 4 12.49 36.17 7.65
N ALA A 5 13.02 34.96 7.43
CA ALA A 5 14.33 34.76 6.79
C ALA A 5 14.33 35.08 5.29
N VAL A 6 13.19 34.87 4.60
CA VAL A 6 13.01 35.24 3.19
C VAL A 6 13.03 36.76 2.99
N ARG A 7 12.49 37.52 3.95
CA ARG A 7 12.47 39.00 3.86
C ARG A 7 13.84 39.65 4.10
N LEU A 8 14.78 38.97 4.75
CA LEU A 8 16.11 39.52 5.05
C LEU A 8 17.16 39.28 3.95
N ARG A 9 16.81 38.59 2.86
CA ARG A 9 17.66 38.38 1.66
C ARG A 9 19.09 37.90 1.98
N TRP A 10 19.26 37.17 3.09
CA TRP A 10 20.56 36.85 3.67
C TRP A 10 21.11 35.47 3.28
N ILE A 11 20.32 34.66 2.55
CA ILE A 11 20.74 33.36 2.04
C ILE A 11 20.50 33.34 0.52
N LEU A 12 21.57 33.55 -0.24
CA LEU A 12 21.64 33.37 -1.70
C LEU A 12 21.97 31.93 -2.11
N CYS A 13 22.00 30.99 -1.16
CA CYS A 13 22.38 29.59 -1.39
C CYS A 13 21.15 28.67 -1.36
N ASP A 14 20.65 28.36 -2.55
CA ASP A 14 19.75 27.27 -2.99
C ASP A 14 18.97 26.46 -1.93
N ILE A 15 18.01 27.13 -1.27
CA ILE A 15 17.00 26.50 -0.41
C ILE A 15 16.07 25.55 -1.20
N SER A 16 15.86 25.82 -2.50
CA SER A 16 15.13 24.95 -3.41
C SER A 16 15.83 23.62 -3.67
N HIS A 17 17.15 23.60 -3.83
CA HIS A 17 17.92 22.38 -4.07
C HIS A 17 17.88 21.45 -2.86
N SER A 18 17.98 21.99 -1.64
CA SER A 18 17.87 21.19 -0.40
C SER A 18 16.46 20.64 -0.17
N PHE A 19 15.41 21.40 -0.52
CA PHE A 19 14.02 20.95 -0.44
C PHE A 19 13.68 19.90 -1.50
N SER A 20 14.08 20.15 -2.75
CA SER A 20 13.87 19.23 -3.88
C SER A 20 14.61 17.90 -3.68
N LEU A 21 15.86 17.93 -3.23
CA LEU A 21 16.62 16.73 -2.94
C LEU A 21 16.00 15.92 -1.78
N ARG A 22 15.54 16.60 -0.72
CA ARG A 22 14.84 15.94 0.39
C ARG A 22 13.54 15.28 -0.08
N LEU A 23 12.76 15.97 -0.92
CA LEU A 23 11.54 15.43 -1.53
C LEU A 23 11.85 14.21 -2.40
N ALA A 24 12.85 14.31 -3.29
CA ALA A 24 13.26 13.22 -4.17
C ALA A 24 13.69 11.98 -3.39
N ILE A 25 14.49 12.14 -2.33
CA ILE A 25 14.91 11.02 -1.46
C ILE A 25 13.69 10.38 -0.78
N THR A 26 12.76 11.18 -0.24
CA THR A 26 11.56 10.63 0.42
C THR A 26 10.66 9.87 -0.55
N VAL A 27 10.42 10.40 -1.76
CA VAL A 27 9.65 9.72 -2.81
C VAL A 27 10.34 8.42 -3.23
N PHE A 28 11.66 8.46 -3.44
CA PHE A 28 12.43 7.27 -3.78
C PHE A 28 12.34 6.19 -2.71
N THR A 29 12.50 6.54 -1.43
CA THR A 29 12.35 5.60 -0.32
C THR A 29 10.95 4.99 -0.28
N ILE A 30 9.90 5.78 -0.47
CA ILE A 30 8.52 5.28 -0.50
C ILE A 30 8.33 4.27 -1.65
N VAL A 31 8.80 4.62 -2.85
CA VAL A 31 8.70 3.75 -4.02
C VAL A 31 9.45 2.44 -3.77
N LEU A 32 10.63 2.48 -3.16
CA LEU A 32 11.41 1.28 -2.84
C LEU A 32 10.70 0.39 -1.82
N VAL A 33 10.18 0.94 -0.73
CA VAL A 33 9.41 0.17 0.26
C VAL A 33 8.19 -0.48 -0.38
N TYR A 34 7.51 0.26 -1.26
CA TYR A 34 6.35 -0.24 -1.98
C TYR A 34 6.67 -1.35 -2.97
N THR A 35 7.74 -1.23 -3.75
CA THR A 35 8.12 -2.26 -4.72
C THR A 35 8.45 -3.57 -4.00
N VAL A 36 9.13 -3.51 -2.84
CA VAL A 36 9.38 -4.70 -2.01
C VAL A 36 8.06 -5.32 -1.52
N ALA A 37 7.12 -4.51 -1.03
CA ALA A 37 5.81 -5.00 -0.60
C ALA A 37 5.02 -5.65 -1.76
N GLN A 38 5.06 -5.06 -2.95
CA GLN A 38 4.39 -5.59 -4.14
C GLN A 38 5.02 -6.91 -4.60
N VAL A 39 6.34 -7.02 -4.63
CA VAL A 39 7.02 -8.27 -5.02
C VAL A 39 6.66 -9.40 -4.05
N ASN A 40 6.54 -9.12 -2.75
CA ASN A 40 6.12 -10.10 -1.76
C ASN A 40 4.68 -10.58 -1.95
N VAL A 41 3.77 -9.67 -2.33
CA VAL A 41 2.39 -10.03 -2.66
C VAL A 41 2.31 -10.76 -3.99
N PHE A 42 3.15 -10.42 -4.97
CA PHE A 42 3.13 -11.04 -6.29
C PHE A 42 3.75 -12.44 -6.31
N THR A 43 4.79 -12.68 -5.51
CA THR A 43 5.44 -14.00 -5.38
C THR A 43 4.61 -14.97 -4.54
N CYS A 44 3.60 -14.45 -3.84
CA CYS A 44 2.64 -15.25 -3.10
C CYS A 44 1.88 -16.18 -4.06
N ARG A 45 1.79 -17.46 -3.73
CA ARG A 45 1.09 -18.46 -4.54
C ARG A 45 -0.11 -19.02 -3.80
N THR A 46 -1.21 -19.20 -4.52
CA THR A 46 -2.34 -19.99 -4.04
C THR A 46 -1.97 -21.46 -3.99
N GLU A 47 -2.29 -22.16 -2.90
CA GLU A 47 -2.19 -23.62 -2.85
C GLU A 47 -3.16 -24.22 -3.89
N THR A 48 -2.61 -24.85 -4.92
CA THR A 48 -3.37 -25.60 -5.93
C THR A 48 -3.15 -27.09 -5.71
N PRO A 49 -4.19 -27.93 -5.55
CA PRO A 49 -5.62 -27.61 -5.61
C PRO A 49 -6.16 -27.00 -4.30
N CYS A 50 -7.28 -26.26 -4.40
CA CYS A 50 -8.08 -25.80 -3.27
C CYS A 50 -8.61 -27.00 -2.48
N HIS A 51 -7.80 -27.50 -1.54
CA HIS A 51 -8.20 -28.57 -0.65
C HIS A 51 -9.34 -28.09 0.25
N PRO A 52 -10.20 -28.95 0.81
CA PRO A 52 -11.05 -28.62 1.95
C PRO A 52 -10.23 -28.62 3.26
N ALA A 53 -10.72 -27.96 4.31
CA ALA A 53 -10.00 -27.66 5.55
C ALA A 53 -9.48 -28.87 6.37
N ASN A 54 -9.79 -30.08 5.95
CA ASN A 54 -9.38 -31.32 6.61
C ASN A 54 -8.01 -31.84 6.19
N ILE A 55 -7.33 -31.19 5.23
CA ILE A 55 -6.01 -31.63 4.79
C ILE A 55 -5.05 -30.46 5.01
N THR A 56 -4.34 -30.48 6.14
CA THR A 56 -3.06 -29.78 6.28
C THR A 56 -2.04 -30.50 5.41
N SER A 57 -2.21 -30.45 4.09
CA SER A 57 -1.15 -30.79 3.14
C SER A 57 -0.20 -29.61 3.14
N ALA A 58 0.58 -29.49 4.22
CA ALA A 58 1.76 -28.66 4.27
C ALA A 58 2.81 -29.27 3.34
N THR A 59 2.55 -29.28 2.03
CA THR A 59 3.62 -29.39 1.04
C THR A 59 4.36 -28.07 1.15
N GLY A 60 5.47 -28.08 1.88
CA GLY A 60 6.20 -26.93 2.42
C GLY A 60 6.76 -25.96 1.39
N ASP A 61 5.87 -25.25 0.70
CA ASP A 61 6.24 -24.14 -0.17
C ASP A 61 6.17 -22.86 0.66
N HIS A 62 7.34 -22.34 1.04
CA HIS A 62 7.49 -21.11 1.84
C HIS A 62 6.83 -19.86 1.26
N ARG A 63 6.32 -19.92 0.02
CA ARG A 63 5.65 -18.84 -0.71
C ARG A 63 4.14 -19.00 -0.78
N ALA A 64 3.57 -20.02 -0.16
CA ALA A 64 2.13 -20.19 -0.10
C ALA A 64 1.51 -19.12 0.84
N CYS A 65 0.50 -18.37 0.35
CA CYS A 65 -0.34 -17.58 1.24
C CYS A 65 -1.77 -18.14 1.23
N PRO A 66 -2.15 -18.91 2.26
CA PRO A 66 -3.48 -19.49 2.35
C PRO A 66 -4.56 -18.45 2.70
N LEU A 67 -4.18 -17.26 3.17
CA LEU A 67 -5.11 -16.21 3.61
C LEU A 67 -5.02 -14.93 2.75
N PRO A 68 -6.14 -14.45 2.18
CA PRO A 68 -6.16 -13.21 1.40
C PRO A 68 -5.91 -11.95 2.24
N HIS A 69 -6.11 -12.01 3.57
CA HIS A 69 -5.87 -10.90 4.50
C HIS A 69 -4.42 -10.37 4.46
N TYR A 70 -3.46 -11.22 4.09
CA TYR A 70 -2.06 -10.82 3.91
C TYR A 70 -1.91 -9.66 2.92
N ILE A 71 -2.69 -9.67 1.83
CA ILE A 71 -2.66 -8.64 0.78
C ILE A 71 -3.12 -7.29 1.34
N VAL A 72 -4.21 -7.28 2.10
CA VAL A 72 -4.79 -6.07 2.71
C VAL A 72 -3.84 -5.50 3.77
N ILE A 73 -3.20 -6.36 4.57
CA ILE A 73 -2.22 -5.94 5.59
C ILE A 73 -0.96 -5.37 4.93
N SER A 74 -0.47 -5.98 3.85
CA SER A 74 0.67 -5.44 3.07
C SER A 74 0.35 -4.05 2.52
N CYS A 75 -0.86 -3.87 1.98
CA CYS A 75 -1.36 -2.58 1.52
C CYS A 75 -1.42 -1.53 2.64
N SER A 76 -1.96 -1.88 3.80
CA SER A 76 -2.09 -0.95 4.93
C SER A 76 -0.75 -0.50 5.49
N LEU A 77 0.24 -1.40 5.57
CA LEU A 77 1.62 -1.07 5.94
C LEU A 77 2.27 -0.13 4.92
N GLY A 78 2.05 -0.36 3.63
CA GLY A 78 2.51 0.53 2.57
C GLY A 78 1.92 1.94 2.70
N TYR A 79 0.62 2.06 2.96
CA TYR A 79 -0.02 3.36 3.17
C TYR A 79 0.44 4.05 4.45
N MET A 80 0.68 3.30 5.52
CA MET A 80 1.23 3.83 6.76
C MET A 80 2.62 4.43 6.53
N ALA A 81 3.47 3.76 5.73
CA ALA A 81 4.78 4.29 5.36
C ALA A 81 4.64 5.66 4.67
N VAL A 82 3.71 5.82 3.73
CA VAL A 82 3.42 7.11 3.08
C VAL A 82 2.86 8.14 4.06
N ALA A 83 2.00 7.71 4.99
CA ALA A 83 1.38 8.59 5.97
C ALA A 83 2.41 9.24 6.92
N VAL A 84 3.46 8.51 7.29
CA VAL A 84 4.53 8.97 8.20
C VAL A 84 5.41 10.05 7.58
N PHE A 85 5.57 10.07 6.25
CA PHE A 85 6.32 11.13 5.56
C PHE A 85 5.49 12.42 5.44
N LEU A 86 5.28 13.09 6.57
CA LEU A 86 4.52 14.34 6.77
C LEU A 86 4.99 15.54 5.91
N ARG A 87 6.15 15.45 5.26
CA ARG A 87 6.79 16.58 4.56
C ARG A 87 6.56 16.59 3.04
N LEU A 88 5.81 15.63 2.51
CA LEU A 88 5.42 15.63 1.09
C LEU A 88 4.26 16.61 0.86
N PRO A 89 4.28 17.43 -0.21
CA PRO A 89 3.13 18.25 -0.56
C PRO A 89 1.92 17.35 -0.85
N ILE A 90 0.75 17.76 -0.34
CA ILE A 90 -0.48 16.95 -0.37
C ILE A 90 -0.83 16.40 -1.77
N LEU A 91 -0.57 17.17 -2.84
CA LEU A 91 -0.85 16.75 -4.21
C LEU A 91 -0.03 15.50 -4.61
N ILE A 92 1.27 15.47 -4.28
CA ILE A 92 2.14 14.32 -4.59
C ILE A 92 1.74 13.12 -3.74
N LYS A 93 1.44 13.34 -2.45
CA LYS A 93 0.98 12.29 -1.54
C LYS A 93 -0.31 11.63 -2.04
N CYS A 94 -1.31 12.43 -2.42
CA CYS A 94 -2.57 11.93 -2.97
C CYS A 94 -2.37 11.18 -4.29
N ALA A 95 -1.56 11.72 -5.21
CA ALA A 95 -1.27 11.06 -6.48
C ALA A 95 -0.57 9.71 -6.28
N LEU A 96 0.43 9.66 -5.37
CA LEU A 96 1.14 8.45 -5.05
C LEU A 96 0.20 7.42 -4.41
N LEU A 97 -0.57 7.79 -3.40
CA LEU A 97 -1.52 6.90 -2.75
C LEU A 97 -2.59 6.36 -3.72
N ALA A 98 -3.11 7.20 -4.61
CA ALA A 98 -4.07 6.79 -5.64
C ALA A 98 -3.46 5.77 -6.61
N LEU A 99 -2.24 6.02 -7.10
CA LEU A 99 -1.52 5.06 -7.95
C LEU A 99 -1.35 3.71 -7.23
N MET A 100 -0.94 3.74 -5.98
CA MET A 100 -0.70 2.52 -5.18
C MET A 100 -2.02 1.77 -4.94
N ALA A 101 -3.13 2.48 -4.70
CA ALA A 101 -4.47 1.91 -4.60
C ALA A 101 -4.89 1.19 -5.88
N THR A 102 -4.74 1.86 -7.03
CA THR A 102 -5.14 1.27 -8.32
C THR A 102 -4.38 -0.02 -8.61
N VAL A 103 -3.06 -0.04 -8.37
CA VAL A 103 -2.25 -1.25 -8.56
C VAL A 103 -2.69 -2.38 -7.62
N TYR A 104 -2.95 -2.10 -6.34
CA TYR A 104 -3.44 -3.11 -5.40
C TYR A 104 -4.82 -3.66 -5.80
N ILE A 105 -5.74 -2.80 -6.23
CA ILE A 105 -7.08 -3.21 -6.71
C ILE A 105 -6.94 -4.09 -7.96
N LEU A 106 -6.12 -3.69 -8.93
CA LEU A 106 -5.86 -4.50 -10.13
C LEU A 106 -5.24 -5.85 -9.80
N LEU A 107 -4.33 -5.91 -8.83
CA LEU A 107 -3.71 -7.16 -8.40
C LEU A 107 -4.75 -8.12 -7.79
N ILE A 108 -5.64 -7.60 -6.96
CA ILE A 108 -6.73 -8.38 -6.34
C ILE A 108 -7.66 -8.96 -7.43
N GLU A 109 -8.11 -8.10 -8.35
CA GLU A 109 -9.12 -8.48 -9.37
C GLU A 109 -8.56 -9.38 -10.47
N LEU A 110 -7.34 -9.12 -10.96
CA LEU A 110 -6.79 -9.82 -12.13
C LEU A 110 -5.90 -11.00 -11.76
N SER A 111 -5.05 -10.86 -10.74
CA SER A 111 -4.02 -11.86 -10.44
C SER A 111 -4.46 -12.88 -9.40
N HIS A 112 -5.14 -12.41 -8.34
CA HIS A 112 -5.39 -13.23 -7.16
C HIS A 112 -6.85 -13.66 -6.96
N ILE A 113 -7.73 -13.45 -7.94
CA ILE A 113 -9.16 -13.80 -7.83
C ILE A 113 -9.40 -15.26 -7.38
N ASN A 114 -8.56 -16.19 -7.82
CA ASN A 114 -8.64 -17.58 -7.44
C ASN A 114 -8.39 -17.81 -5.93
N ILE A 115 -7.51 -17.02 -5.31
CA ILE A 115 -7.22 -17.11 -3.86
C ILE A 115 -8.44 -16.66 -3.05
N PHE A 116 -9.11 -15.59 -3.49
CA PHE A 116 -10.31 -15.07 -2.84
C PHE A 116 -11.47 -16.06 -3.01
N HIS A 117 -11.67 -16.61 -4.20
CA HIS A 117 -12.72 -17.60 -4.45
C HIS A 117 -12.51 -18.90 -3.66
N CYS A 118 -11.26 -19.36 -3.56
CA CYS A 118 -10.88 -20.50 -2.74
C CYS A 118 -11.23 -20.25 -1.26
N TYR A 119 -10.85 -19.08 -0.75
CA TYR A 119 -11.13 -18.68 0.62
C TYR A 119 -12.63 -18.53 0.90
N ASP A 120 -13.38 -17.91 -0.01
CA ASP A 120 -14.84 -17.75 0.08
C ASP A 120 -15.54 -19.12 0.12
N THR A 121 -15.10 -20.07 -0.70
CA THR A 121 -15.63 -21.45 -0.70
C THR A 121 -15.35 -22.16 0.61
N ARG A 122 -14.15 -21.95 1.19
CA ARG A 122 -13.73 -22.58 2.46
C ARG A 122 -14.48 -22.04 3.67
N VAL A 123 -14.76 -20.74 3.69
CA VAL A 123 -15.44 -20.05 4.79
C VAL A 123 -16.96 -20.01 4.59
N GLN A 124 -17.46 -20.40 3.41
CA GLN A 124 -18.88 -20.27 3.02
C GLN A 124 -19.35 -18.82 3.20
N SER A 125 -18.57 -17.87 2.66
CA SER A 125 -18.88 -16.45 2.82
C SER A 125 -20.14 -16.07 2.03
N VAL A 126 -21.00 -15.25 2.65
CA VAL A 126 -22.20 -14.70 1.99
C VAL A 126 -21.83 -13.53 1.07
N VAL A 127 -20.77 -12.80 1.42
CA VAL A 127 -20.27 -11.65 0.68
C VAL A 127 -18.88 -11.98 0.14
N PRO A 128 -18.61 -11.77 -1.16
CA PRO A 128 -17.32 -12.08 -1.75
C PRO A 128 -16.18 -11.29 -1.08
N SER A 129 -15.12 -11.99 -0.66
CA SER A 129 -14.01 -11.38 0.09
C SER A 129 -13.14 -10.43 -0.74
N HIS A 130 -13.12 -10.58 -2.07
CA HIS A 130 -12.43 -9.65 -2.97
C HIS A 130 -13.06 -8.24 -2.92
N LEU A 131 -14.40 -8.15 -2.97
CA LEU A 131 -15.14 -6.87 -2.85
C LEU A 131 -14.88 -6.22 -1.49
N LEU A 132 -14.95 -7.00 -0.42
CA LEU A 132 -14.67 -6.50 0.93
C LEU A 132 -13.25 -5.93 1.03
N SER A 133 -12.28 -6.60 0.41
CA SER A 133 -10.88 -6.16 0.39
C SER A 133 -10.70 -4.85 -0.38
N VAL A 134 -11.36 -4.66 -1.53
CA VAL A 134 -11.36 -3.39 -2.27
C VAL A 134 -11.94 -2.26 -1.42
N VAL A 135 -13.05 -2.50 -0.73
CA VAL A 135 -13.67 -1.51 0.17
C VAL A 135 -12.70 -1.12 1.29
N TYR A 136 -11.98 -2.08 1.89
CA TYR A 136 -10.97 -1.78 2.91
C TYR A 136 -9.83 -0.92 2.38
N VAL A 137 -9.31 -1.21 1.19
CA VAL A 137 -8.25 -0.41 0.54
C VAL A 137 -8.73 1.04 0.33
N LEU A 138 -9.96 1.22 -0.14
CA LEU A 138 -10.54 2.56 -0.35
C LEU A 138 -10.77 3.30 0.96
N MET A 139 -11.28 2.63 2.01
CA MET A 139 -11.45 3.26 3.32
C MET A 139 -10.11 3.69 3.92
N LEU A 140 -9.07 2.85 3.83
CA LEU A 140 -7.72 3.17 4.29
C LEU A 140 -7.10 4.33 3.51
N LEU A 141 -7.29 4.36 2.18
CA LEU A 141 -6.87 5.48 1.33
C LEU A 141 -7.47 6.79 1.84
N LEU A 142 -8.80 6.83 2.03
CA LEU A 142 -9.50 8.02 2.51
C LEU A 142 -9.02 8.43 3.91
N ALA A 143 -8.87 7.46 4.82
CA ALA A 143 -8.37 7.72 6.18
C ALA A 143 -6.99 8.38 6.17
N VAL A 144 -6.06 7.89 5.34
CA VAL A 144 -4.70 8.43 5.23
C VAL A 144 -4.67 9.81 4.58
N ILE A 145 -5.56 10.07 3.61
CA ILE A 145 -5.71 11.39 2.99
C ILE A 145 -6.27 12.39 4.01
N ILE A 146 -7.33 12.02 4.74
CA ILE A 146 -7.95 12.88 5.77
C ILE A 146 -6.95 13.18 6.88
N HIS A 147 -6.25 12.16 7.38
CA HIS A 147 -5.20 12.33 8.39
C HIS A 147 -4.06 13.20 7.86
N GLY A 148 -3.67 13.03 6.59
CA GLY A 148 -2.69 13.88 5.94
C GLY A 148 -3.08 15.36 5.94
N ARG A 149 -4.35 15.66 5.67
CA ARG A 149 -4.88 17.03 5.66
C ARG A 149 -4.97 17.65 7.06
N GLN A 150 -5.16 16.86 8.12
CA GLN A 150 -5.25 17.39 9.49
C GLN A 150 -3.90 17.78 10.08
N VAL A 151 -2.81 17.23 9.54
CA VAL A 151 -1.47 17.34 10.13
C VAL A 151 -0.60 18.40 9.42
N GLU A 152 -0.97 18.80 8.20
CA GLU A 152 -0.32 19.85 7.40
C GLU A 152 -0.98 21.23 7.64
#